data_AF-A0A1V4B1Q3-F1
#
_entry.id   AF-A0A1V4B1Q3-F1
#
_cell.length_a   1.000
_cell.length_b   1.000
_cell.length_c   1.000
_cell.angle_alpha   90.00
_cell.angle_beta   90.00
_cell.angle_gamma   90.00
#
_symmetry.space_group_name_H-M   'P 1'
#
loop_
_entity.id
_entity.type
_entity.pdbx_description
1 polymer ?
#
loop_
_entity_poly.entity_id
_entity_poly.type
_entity_poly.pdbx_seq_one_letter_code
_entity_poly.pdbx_strand_id
1 'polypeptide(L)'
;MEKTQAQTLLEKLNAGVKDSVIVNVAGVDFKFNRDNAAYDTMINEIDSGNKVTPIKDYLLAIIEPSQKDDFLQVINVAGLAIQVAGAVNKVLVPKIEVTVKN
;
A
#
# COMPACT_ATOMS: atom_id res chain seq x y z
N MET A 1 14.67 31.46 1.38
CA MET A 1 14.64 31.13 -0.06
C MET A 1 13.24 30.64 -0.39
N GLU A 2 12.64 31.13 -1.48
CA GLU A 2 11.34 30.65 -1.92
C GLU A 2 11.44 29.22 -2.49
N LYS A 3 10.39 28.42 -2.32
CA LYS A 3 10.35 27.05 -2.87
C LYS A 3 10.18 27.09 -4.38
N THR A 4 10.86 26.20 -5.09
CA THR A 4 10.66 26.04 -6.53
C THR A 4 9.29 25.42 -6.83
N GLN A 5 8.84 25.52 -8.07
CA GLN A 5 7.61 24.87 -8.54
C GLN A 5 7.67 23.35 -8.34
N ALA A 6 8.83 22.73 -8.59
CA ALA A 6 9.02 21.29 -8.41
C ALA A 6 8.91 20.87 -6.92
N GLN A 7 9.48 21.67 -6.01
CA GLN A 7 9.35 21.43 -4.56
C GLN A 7 7.89 21.54 -4.10
N THR A 8 7.18 22.55 -4.60
CA THR A 8 5.75 22.75 -4.30
C THR A 8 4.89 21.58 -4.83
N LEU A 9 5.21 21.06 -6.01
CA LEU A 9 4.53 19.89 -6.57
C LEU A 9 4.81 18.64 -5.72
N LEU A 10 6.07 18.39 -5.35
CA LEU A 10 6.45 17.23 -4.54
C LEU A 10 5.71 17.19 -3.19
N GLU A 11 5.51 18.35 -2.56
CA GLU A 11 4.72 18.47 -1.33
C GLU A 11 3.26 18.08 -1.55
N LYS A 12 2.66 18.52 -2.66
CA LYS A 12 1.28 18.16 -3.00
C LYS A 12 1.12 16.68 -3.31
N LEU A 13 2.09 16.07 -4.01
CA LEU A 13 2.05 14.64 -4.35
C LEU A 13 2.15 13.74 -3.13
N ASN A 14 2.81 14.19 -2.06
CA ASN A 14 2.89 13.46 -0.80
C ASN A 14 1.86 13.91 0.24
N ALA A 15 1.06 14.95 -0.06
CA ALA A 15 0.08 15.48 0.88
C ALA A 15 -0.99 14.42 1.18
N GLY A 16 -1.19 14.13 2.47
CA GLY A 16 -2.22 13.21 2.93
C GLY A 16 -1.86 11.73 2.90
N VAL A 17 -0.68 11.37 2.39
CA VAL A 17 -0.16 10.00 2.53
C VAL A 17 0.38 9.81 3.94
N LYS A 18 0.10 8.65 4.54
CA LYS A 18 0.61 8.30 5.87
C LYS A 18 1.76 7.31 5.79
N ASP A 19 2.61 7.32 6.81
CA ASP A 19 3.72 6.37 6.94
C ASP A 19 3.27 5.00 7.45
N SER A 20 2.07 4.91 8.03
CA SER A 20 1.46 3.64 8.43
C SER A 20 -0.07 3.73 8.52
N VAL A 21 -0.70 2.56 8.54
CA VAL A 21 -2.14 2.38 8.70
C VAL A 21 -2.42 1.13 9.53
N ILE A 22 -3.47 1.18 10.36
CA ILE A 22 -4.00 0.02 11.06
C ILE A 22 -5.28 -0.42 10.35
N VAL A 23 -5.36 -1.70 9.99
CA VAL A 23 -6.55 -2.31 9.40
C VAL A 23 -7.10 -3.33 10.38
N ASN A 24 -8.36 -3.16 10.76
CA ASN A 24 -9.08 -4.14 11.56
C ASN A 24 -9.63 -5.26 10.67
N VAL A 25 -9.23 -6.50 10.94
CA VAL A 25 -9.71 -7.71 10.28
C VAL A 25 -10.47 -8.53 11.32
N ALA A 26 -11.80 -8.49 11.24
CA ALA A 26 -12.70 -9.24 12.13
C ALA A 26 -12.41 -9.06 13.63
N GLY A 27 -12.05 -7.84 14.05
CA GLY A 27 -11.74 -7.51 15.45
C GLY A 27 -10.25 -7.57 15.81
N VAL A 28 -9.38 -8.00 14.89
CA VAL A 28 -7.91 -8.01 15.10
C VAL A 28 -7.25 -6.90 14.28
N ASP A 29 -6.41 -6.10 14.92
CA ASP A 29 -5.70 -4.99 14.28
C ASP A 29 -4.36 -5.44 13.72
N PHE A 30 -4.14 -5.18 12.42
CA PHE A 30 -2.85 -5.34 11.76
C PHE A 30 -2.33 -3.99 11.29
N LYS A 31 -1.09 -3.67 11.66
CA LYS A 31 -0.41 -2.44 11.25
C LYS A 31 0.45 -2.71 10.02
N PHE A 32 0.33 -1.83 9.04
CA PHE A 32 1.13 -1.84 7.81
C PHE A 32 1.87 -0.52 7.68
N ASN A 33 3.14 -0.58 7.30
CA ASN A 33 4.03 0.56 7.12
C ASN A 33 4.18 0.87 5.64
N ARG A 34 4.34 2.14 5.28
CA ARG A 34 4.52 2.54 3.88
C ARG A 34 5.87 2.05 3.37
N ASP A 35 5.85 1.34 2.26
CA ASP A 35 7.03 0.99 1.48
C ASP A 35 6.69 1.13 -0.01
N ASN A 36 7.22 2.20 -0.63
CA ASN A 36 6.97 2.47 -2.04
C ASN A 36 7.64 1.41 -2.94
N ALA A 37 8.79 0.86 -2.53
CA ALA A 37 9.49 -0.15 -3.32
C ALA A 37 8.70 -1.47 -3.31
N ALA A 38 8.13 -1.86 -2.17
CA ALA A 38 7.25 -3.03 -2.09
C ALA A 38 5.98 -2.86 -2.95
N TYR A 39 5.40 -1.66 -2.97
CA TYR A 39 4.25 -1.36 -3.84
C TYR A 39 4.62 -1.46 -5.32
N ASP A 40 5.74 -0.87 -5.74
CA ASP A 40 6.19 -0.94 -7.13
C ASP A 40 6.51 -2.38 -7.55
N THR A 41 7.15 -3.16 -6.68
CA THR A 41 7.37 -4.61 -6.90
C THR A 41 6.05 -5.35 -7.11
N MET A 42 5.05 -5.12 -6.24
CA MET A 42 3.72 -5.72 -6.41
C MET A 42 3.13 -5.43 -7.79
N ILE A 43 3.18 -4.16 -8.23
CA ILE A 43 2.62 -3.76 -9.52
C ILE A 43 3.38 -4.40 -10.68
N ASN A 44 4.70 -4.50 -10.60
CA ASN A 44 5.53 -5.12 -11.63
C ASN A 44 5.30 -6.63 -11.76
N GLU A 45 4.94 -7.29 -10.65
CA GLU A 45 4.73 -8.74 -10.60
C GLU A 45 3.27 -9.16 -10.87
N ILE A 46 2.30 -8.24 -10.81
CA ILE A 46 0.92 -8.53 -11.19
C ILE A 46 0.84 -8.81 -12.69
N ASP A 47 0.52 -10.06 -13.03
CA ASP A 47 0.18 -10.48 -14.39
C ASP A 47 -1.26 -11.03 -14.49
N SER A 48 -1.71 -11.42 -15.68
CA SER A 48 -3.08 -11.92 -15.88
C SER A 48 -3.38 -13.26 -15.19
N GLY A 49 -2.37 -14.09 -14.93
CA GLY A 49 -2.50 -15.44 -14.37
C GLY A 49 -2.19 -15.55 -12.87
N ASN A 50 -1.46 -14.58 -12.30
CA ASN A 50 -0.96 -14.60 -10.94
C ASN A 50 -1.11 -13.23 -10.26
N LYS A 51 -2.35 -12.86 -9.92
CA LYS A 51 -2.65 -11.58 -9.23
C LYS A 51 -2.55 -11.67 -7.72
N VAL A 52 -2.75 -12.86 -7.16
CA VAL A 52 -2.92 -13.04 -5.70
C VAL A 52 -1.57 -13.12 -5.00
N THR A 53 -0.60 -13.83 -5.58
CA THR A 53 0.72 -14.01 -4.96
C THR A 53 1.44 -12.68 -4.75
N PRO A 54 1.55 -11.78 -5.75
CA PRO A 54 2.21 -10.48 -5.57
C PRO A 54 1.54 -9.62 -4.49
N ILE A 55 0.21 -9.68 -4.38
CA ILE A 55 -0.54 -8.94 -3.34
C ILE A 55 -0.22 -9.49 -1.94
N LYS A 56 -0.08 -10.81 -1.80
CA LYS A 56 0.30 -11.43 -0.53
C LYS A 56 1.72 -11.06 -0.13
N ASP A 57 2.66 -11.15 -1.07
CA ASP A 57 4.07 -10.83 -0.84
C ASP A 57 4.24 -9.35 -0.47
N TYR A 58 3.52 -8.46 -1.14
CA TYR A 58 3.42 -7.05 -0.78
C TYR A 58 2.98 -6.85 0.67
N LEU A 59 1.83 -7.42 1.07
CA LEU A 59 1.32 -7.24 2.42
C LEU A 59 2.27 -7.80 3.49
N LEU A 60 2.95 -8.91 3.21
CA LEU A 60 3.94 -9.52 4.10
C LEU A 60 5.27 -8.76 4.17
N ALA A 61 5.59 -7.96 3.14
CA ALA A 61 6.75 -7.08 3.16
C ALA A 61 6.51 -5.84 4.02
N ILE A 62 5.26 -5.35 4.07
CA ILE A 62 4.94 -4.06 4.71
C ILE A 62 4.27 -4.17 6.08
N ILE A 63 3.84 -5.36 6.50
CA ILE A 63 3.26 -5.57 7.83
C ILE A 63 4.28 -5.31 8.93
N GLU A 64 3.81 -4.83 10.09
CA GLU A 64 4.61 -4.77 11.32
C GLU A 64 5.27 -6.15 11.57
N PRO A 65 6.61 -6.22 11.65
CA PRO A 65 7.32 -7.50 11.73
C PRO A 65 6.85 -8.42 12.85
N SER A 66 6.44 -7.86 13.99
CA SER A 66 5.93 -8.65 15.13
C SER A 66 4.57 -9.30 14.87
N GLN A 67 3.83 -8.89 13.83
CA GLN A 67 2.51 -9.42 13.47
C GLN A 67 2.55 -10.33 12.22
N LYS A 68 3.73 -10.52 11.62
CA LYS A 68 3.89 -11.25 10.35
C LYS A 68 3.42 -12.70 10.46
N ASP A 69 3.81 -13.39 11.53
CA ASP A 69 3.48 -14.80 11.73
C ASP A 69 1.97 -15.00 11.93
N ASP A 70 1.31 -14.13 12.68
CA ASP A 70 -0.15 -14.15 12.87
C ASP A 70 -0.89 -13.89 11.56
N PHE A 71 -0.41 -12.92 10.77
CA PHE A 71 -1.04 -12.59 9.50
C PHE A 71 -0.87 -13.71 8.46
N LEU A 72 0.27 -14.42 8.45
CA LEU A 72 0.51 -15.58 7.60
C LEU A 72 -0.52 -16.70 7.81
N GLN A 73 -1.05 -16.85 9.04
CA GLN A 73 -2.08 -17.85 9.32
C GLN A 73 -3.40 -17.55 8.61
N VAL A 74 -3.70 -16.27 8.36
CA VAL A 74 -5.02 -15.84 7.86
C VAL A 74 -5.01 -15.35 6.42
N ILE A 75 -3.88 -14.87 5.89
CA ILE A 75 -3.78 -14.24 4.55
C ILE A 75 -4.23 -15.16 3.40
N ASN A 76 -4.26 -16.48 3.64
CA ASN A 76 -4.71 -17.48 2.68
C ASN A 76 -6.24 -17.63 2.58
N VAL A 77 -7.01 -16.98 3.46
CA VAL A 77 -8.46 -16.88 3.32
C VAL A 77 -8.80 -16.20 1.99
N ALA A 78 -9.68 -16.84 1.22
CA ALA A 78 -10.04 -16.38 -0.12
C ALA A 78 -10.51 -14.92 -0.12
N GLY A 79 -9.87 -14.09 -0.95
CA GLY A 79 -10.18 -12.68 -1.11
C GLY A 79 -9.65 -11.74 0.00
N LEU A 80 -9.13 -12.26 1.11
CA LEU A 80 -8.66 -11.42 2.22
C LEU A 80 -7.52 -10.50 1.80
N ALA A 81 -6.48 -11.04 1.14
CA ALA A 81 -5.33 -10.25 0.71
C ALA A 81 -5.73 -9.05 -0.18
N ILE A 82 -6.67 -9.26 -1.10
CA ILE A 82 -7.16 -8.19 -1.99
C ILE A 82 -7.90 -7.11 -1.18
N GLN A 83 -8.76 -7.51 -0.23
CA GLN A 83 -9.50 -6.58 0.61
C GLN A 83 -8.57 -5.75 1.50
N VAL A 84 -7.59 -6.39 2.14
CA VAL A 84 -6.59 -5.72 2.99
C VAL A 84 -5.73 -4.77 2.17
N ALA A 85 -5.18 -5.20 1.03
CA ALA A 85 -4.40 -4.33 0.16
C ALA A 85 -5.20 -3.12 -0.33
N GLY A 86 -6.48 -3.30 -0.67
CA GLY A 86 -7.37 -2.20 -1.03
C GLY A 86 -7.59 -1.20 0.12
N ALA A 87 -7.69 -1.67 1.36
CA ALA A 87 -7.82 -0.81 2.54
C ALA A 87 -6.51 -0.07 2.85
N VAL A 88 -5.38 -0.79 2.82
CA VAL A 88 -4.04 -0.25 3.07
C VAL A 88 -3.68 0.83 2.04
N ASN A 89 -3.84 0.53 0.75
CA ASN A 89 -3.41 1.42 -0.33
C ASN A 89 -4.25 2.69 -0.44
N LYS A 90 -5.49 2.71 0.08
CA LYS A 90 -6.27 3.96 0.20
C LYS A 90 -5.59 5.01 1.07
N VAL A 91 -4.68 4.60 1.96
CA VAL A 91 -3.99 5.46 2.93
C VAL A 91 -2.52 5.62 2.59
N LEU A 92 -1.86 4.55 2.13
CA LEU A 92 -0.41 4.54 1.91
C LEU A 92 0.01 4.94 0.49
N VAL A 93 -0.91 4.93 -0.48
CA VAL A 93 -0.62 5.30 -1.88
C VAL A 93 -1.23 6.67 -2.21
N PRO A 94 -0.45 7.62 -2.74
CA PRO A 94 -0.98 8.92 -3.14
C PRO A 94 -1.99 8.81 -4.27
N LYS A 95 -3.08 9.57 -4.17
CA LYS A 95 -4.02 9.77 -5.28
C LYS A 95 -3.58 10.99 -6.08
N ILE A 96 -3.13 10.75 -7.31
CA ILE A 96 -2.60 11.80 -8.18
C ILE A 96 -3.61 12.03 -9.32
N GLU A 97 -4.12 13.25 -9.42
CA GLU A 97 -4.90 13.68 -10.58
C GLU A 97 -3.95 14.24 -11.65
N VAL A 98 -4.03 13.71 -12.86
CA VAL A 98 -3.24 14.17 -14.02
C VAL A 98 -4.21 14.54 -15.14
N THR A 99 -4.12 15.77 -15.63
CA THR A 99 -4.96 16.30 -16.71
C THR A 99 -4.09 16.93 -17.78
N VAL A 100 -4.38 16.63 -19.05
CA VAL A 100 -3.72 17.27 -20.21
C VAL A 100 -4.50 18.53 -20.58
N LYS A 101 -3.78 19.65 -20.82
CA LYS A 101 -4.34 20.90 -21.33
C LYS A 101 -3.66 21.25 -22.65
N ASN A 102 -4.45 21.65 -23.63
CA ASN A 102 -4.02 22.13 -24.95
C ASN A 102 -4.49 23.57 -25.15
#